data_AF-A0A7W0YWV1-F1
#
_entry.id   AF-A0A7W0YWV1-F1
#
_cell.length_a   1.000
_cell.length_b   1.000
_cell.length_c   1.000
_cell.angle_alpha   90.00
_cell.angle_beta   90.00
_cell.angle_gamma   90.00
#
_symmetry.space_group_name_H-M   'P 1'
#
loop_
_entity.id
_entity.type
_entity.pdbx_description
1 polymer ?
#
loop_
_entity_poly.entity_id
_entity_poly.type
_entity_poly.pdbx_seq_one_letter_code
_entity_poly.pdbx_strand_id
1 'polypeptide(L)'
;MTPDGRDKLMALTASAGLLAAVLTPIRQHWCEAPRDGFPLSCYPMFTAKRRRHGSVTYLLGTDANGERRLLHYSYLGGGGLNQVRRQLRRIVAEGRADEAAAIVAAALEATPRRRDRYVTRVHVVTGRYRYGDFFAGQRDPASEVVHSTAAVDKRGTLPRSLDRQQHDEAPANEGMQPSG
;
A
#
# COMPACT_ATOMS: atom_id res chain seq x y z
N MET A 1 -68.16 -2.61 -3.45
CA MET A 1 -67.33 -3.51 -4.28
C MET A 1 -66.72 -4.56 -3.37
N THR A 2 -67.28 -5.77 -3.36
CA THR A 2 -66.68 -6.92 -2.69
C THR A 2 -65.49 -7.39 -3.53
N PRO A 3 -64.30 -7.62 -2.96
CA PRO A 3 -63.16 -8.10 -3.73
C PRO A 3 -63.51 -9.42 -4.40
N ASP A 4 -63.19 -9.49 -5.69
CA ASP A 4 -63.54 -10.62 -6.54
C ASP A 4 -62.76 -11.87 -6.07
N GLY A 5 -63.25 -13.08 -6.37
CA GLY A 5 -62.60 -14.32 -5.91
C GLY A 5 -61.13 -14.42 -6.35
N ARG A 6 -60.79 -13.77 -7.46
CA ARG A 6 -59.43 -13.62 -8.00
C ARG A 6 -58.54 -12.73 -7.14
N ASP A 7 -59.05 -11.62 -6.63
CA ASP A 7 -58.29 -10.68 -5.79
C ASP A 7 -57.87 -11.34 -4.48
N LYS A 8 -58.78 -12.13 -3.89
CA LYS A 8 -58.49 -12.91 -2.68
C LYS A 8 -57.41 -13.95 -2.93
N LEU A 9 -57.46 -14.64 -4.07
CA LEU A 9 -56.46 -15.63 -4.45
C LEU A 9 -55.08 -14.97 -4.67
N MET A 10 -55.04 -13.81 -5.34
CA MET A 10 -53.79 -13.06 -5.55
C MET A 10 -53.20 -12.53 -4.24
N ALA A 11 -54.03 -12.04 -3.33
CA ALA A 11 -53.57 -11.61 -2.00
C ALA A 11 -52.98 -12.78 -1.20
N LEU A 12 -53.60 -13.96 -1.29
CA LEU A 12 -53.16 -15.16 -0.58
C LEU A 12 -51.82 -15.68 -1.10
N THR A 13 -51.64 -15.73 -2.43
CA THR A 13 -50.37 -16.15 -3.04
C THR A 13 -49.24 -15.15 -2.78
N ALA A 14 -49.51 -13.85 -2.85
CA ALA A 14 -48.53 -12.81 -2.50
C ALA A 14 -48.10 -12.90 -1.03
N SER A 15 -49.06 -13.10 -0.12
CA SER A 15 -48.80 -13.25 1.32
C SER A 15 -47.99 -14.50 1.61
N ALA A 16 -48.33 -15.63 0.99
CA ALA A 16 -47.58 -16.88 1.13
C ALA A 16 -46.15 -16.76 0.57
N GLY A 17 -45.98 -16.09 -0.57
CA GLY A 17 -44.67 -15.82 -1.16
C GLY A 17 -43.78 -14.97 -0.25
N LEU A 18 -44.35 -13.91 0.36
CA LEU A 18 -43.63 -13.06 1.30
C LEU A 18 -43.24 -13.82 2.57
N LEU A 19 -44.14 -14.63 3.13
CA LEU A 19 -43.86 -15.49 4.28
C LEU A 19 -42.74 -16.49 3.97
N ALA A 20 -42.77 -17.14 2.81
CA ALA A 20 -41.71 -18.05 2.38
C ALA A 20 -40.37 -17.33 2.24
N ALA A 21 -40.35 -16.11 1.66
CA ALA A 21 -39.16 -15.30 1.54
C ALA A 21 -38.56 -14.93 2.91
N VAL A 22 -39.40 -14.55 3.89
CA VAL A 22 -38.96 -14.20 5.25
C VAL A 22 -38.48 -15.42 6.05
N LEU A 23 -39.05 -16.61 5.84
CA LEU A 23 -38.68 -17.84 6.55
C LEU A 23 -37.50 -18.60 5.92
N THR A 24 -37.12 -18.27 4.69
CA THR A 24 -35.96 -18.86 3.98
C THR A 24 -34.65 -18.91 4.81
N PRO A 25 -34.30 -17.91 5.65
CA PRO A 25 -33.07 -17.93 6.44
C PRO A 25 -33.05 -18.98 7.57
N ILE A 26 -34.20 -19.49 8.02
CA ILE A 26 -34.27 -20.52 9.07
C ILE A 26 -33.63 -21.82 8.57
N ARG A 27 -33.85 -22.17 7.29
CA ARG A 27 -33.21 -23.35 6.68
C ARG A 27 -31.69 -23.24 6.66
N GLN A 28 -31.16 -22.02 6.54
CA GLN A 28 -29.71 -21.78 6.55
C GLN A 28 -29.09 -22.03 7.94
N HIS A 29 -29.85 -21.90 9.03
CA HIS A 29 -29.38 -22.20 10.39
C HIS A 29 -29.18 -23.70 10.65
N TRP A 30 -29.76 -24.58 9.85
CA TRP A 30 -29.59 -26.03 9.94
C TRP A 30 -28.59 -26.60 8.94
N CYS A 31 -27.95 -25.76 8.12
CA CYS A 31 -26.90 -26.19 7.21
C CYS A 31 -25.52 -26.04 7.87
N GLU A 32 -24.65 -27.06 7.74
CA GLU A 32 -23.29 -27.06 8.30
C GLU A 32 -22.36 -25.98 7.68
N ALA A 33 -22.70 -25.45 6.51
CA ALA A 33 -21.92 -24.42 5.79
C ALA A 33 -22.82 -23.34 5.16
N PRO A 34 -23.38 -22.42 5.96
CA PRO A 34 -24.21 -21.32 5.45
C PRO A 34 -23.38 -20.37 4.56
N ARG A 35 -23.94 -19.99 3.40
CA ARG A 35 -23.35 -19.00 2.48
C ARG A 35 -23.98 -17.61 2.69
N ASP A 36 -23.15 -16.58 2.73
CA ASP A 36 -23.56 -15.17 2.82
C ASP A 36 -24.08 -14.61 1.50
N GLY A 37 -25.07 -13.73 1.54
CA GLY A 37 -25.67 -13.03 0.42
C GLY A 37 -26.77 -12.05 0.85
N PHE A 38 -26.42 -10.77 1.04
CA PHE A 38 -27.38 -9.69 1.29
C PHE A 38 -28.48 -9.66 0.20
N PRO A 39 -29.80 -9.45 0.51
CA PRO A 39 -30.39 -8.80 1.69
C PRO A 39 -31.06 -9.66 2.79
N LEU A 40 -31.16 -11.00 2.65
CA LEU A 40 -31.75 -11.89 3.68
C LEU A 40 -30.89 -13.13 3.97
N SER A 41 -29.56 -13.00 3.93
CA SER A 41 -28.62 -14.07 4.31
C SER A 41 -28.24 -14.02 5.80
N CYS A 42 -27.90 -15.17 6.36
CA CYS A 42 -27.00 -15.21 7.52
C CYS A 42 -25.77 -14.33 7.22
N TYR A 43 -25.42 -13.42 8.14
CA TYR A 43 -24.63 -12.19 7.91
C TYR A 43 -23.16 -12.29 8.39
N PRO A 44 -22.22 -12.85 7.59
CA PRO A 44 -20.80 -12.84 7.83
C PRO A 44 -20.08 -11.73 7.03
N MET A 45 -20.46 -10.46 7.22
CA MET A 45 -19.51 -9.37 6.94
C MET A 45 -18.21 -9.51 7.76
N PHE A 46 -18.21 -10.39 8.78
CA PHE A 46 -17.06 -10.69 9.64
C PHE A 46 -16.63 -12.17 9.68
N THR A 47 -17.43 -13.11 9.19
CA THR A 47 -17.19 -14.55 9.42
C THR A 47 -16.50 -15.25 8.24
N ALA A 48 -16.40 -14.61 7.08
CA ALA A 48 -15.48 -15.09 6.04
C ALA A 48 -14.08 -15.13 6.64
N LYS A 49 -13.51 -16.33 6.82
CA LYS A 49 -12.19 -16.55 7.42
C LYS A 49 -11.18 -15.69 6.67
N ARG A 50 -10.82 -14.55 7.26
CA ARG A 50 -9.85 -13.64 6.66
C ARG A 50 -8.58 -14.46 6.45
N ARG A 51 -8.03 -14.42 5.22
CA ARG A 51 -6.76 -15.09 4.92
C ARG A 51 -5.76 -14.72 6.00
N ARG A 52 -4.92 -15.64 6.46
CA ARG A 52 -3.94 -15.35 7.53
C ARG A 52 -2.93 -14.26 7.14
N HIS A 53 -2.73 -14.07 5.84
CA HIS A 53 -1.75 -13.14 5.27
C HIS A 53 -2.38 -12.15 4.30
N GLY A 54 -1.79 -10.97 4.23
CA GLY A 54 -2.05 -9.94 3.23
C GLY A 54 -0.77 -9.53 2.52
N SER A 55 -0.87 -9.22 1.22
CA SER A 55 0.26 -8.67 0.46
C SER A 55 -0.03 -7.23 0.07
N VAL A 56 0.95 -6.36 0.26
CA VAL A 56 0.85 -4.93 0.01
C VAL A 56 2.05 -4.49 -0.81
N THR A 57 1.80 -3.86 -1.95
CA THR A 57 2.82 -3.21 -2.76
C THR A 57 2.95 -1.74 -2.35
N TYR A 58 4.17 -1.27 -2.12
CA TYR A 58 4.47 0.08 -1.66
C TYR A 58 5.81 0.59 -2.20
N LEU A 59 6.00 1.90 -2.06
CA LEU A 59 7.20 2.61 -2.43
C LEU A 59 8.08 2.78 -1.20
N LEU A 60 9.34 2.39 -1.30
CA LEU A 60 10.32 2.49 -0.23
C LEU A 60 11.49 3.35 -0.69
N GLY A 61 11.91 4.30 0.13
CA GLY A 61 13.12 5.08 -0.07
C GLY A 61 14.24 4.58 0.82
N THR A 62 15.46 4.55 0.32
CA THR A 62 16.67 4.40 1.13
C THR A 62 17.55 5.62 0.99
N ASP A 63 18.20 6.03 2.08
CA ASP A 63 19.19 7.10 2.07
C ASP A 63 20.63 6.56 1.85
N ALA A 64 21.63 7.45 1.90
CA ALA A 64 23.03 7.07 1.76
C ALA A 64 23.55 6.18 2.90
N ASN A 65 22.92 6.23 4.08
CA ASN A 65 23.26 5.42 5.25
C ASN A 65 22.54 4.06 5.25
N GLY A 66 21.68 3.80 4.25
CA GLY A 66 20.85 2.61 4.17
C GLY A 66 19.58 2.67 5.02
N GLU A 67 19.23 3.83 5.59
CA GLU A 67 18.01 4.00 6.37
C GLU A 67 16.79 3.90 5.44
N ARG A 68 15.87 3.00 5.80
CA ARG A 68 14.67 2.68 5.02
C ARG A 68 13.49 3.53 5.49
N ARG A 69 12.77 4.15 4.54
CA ARG A 69 11.56 4.92 4.85
C ARG A 69 10.45 4.70 3.82
N LEU A 70 9.21 4.62 4.31
CA LEU A 70 8.04 4.47 3.46
C LEU A 70 7.73 5.78 2.73
N LEU A 71 7.78 5.75 1.40
CA LEU A 71 7.47 6.92 0.59
C LEU A 71 5.96 7.14 0.52
N HIS A 72 5.58 8.41 0.42
CA HIS A 72 4.17 8.76 0.28
C HIS A 72 3.65 8.32 -1.09
N TYR A 73 2.43 7.77 -1.16
CA TYR A 73 1.84 7.29 -2.40
C TYR A 73 1.76 8.38 -3.49
N SER A 74 1.65 9.64 -3.09
CA SER A 74 1.46 10.73 -4.05
C SER A 74 2.64 10.98 -4.98
N TYR A 75 3.80 10.37 -4.73
CA TYR A 75 4.93 10.42 -5.68
C TYR A 75 4.62 9.68 -6.98
N LEU A 76 3.66 8.75 -6.98
CA LEU A 76 3.25 8.02 -8.17
C LEU A 76 1.98 8.60 -8.82
N GLY A 77 1.13 9.31 -8.06
CA GLY A 77 -0.08 9.91 -8.61
C GLY A 77 -0.91 10.70 -7.60
N GLY A 78 -1.73 11.63 -8.08
CA GLY A 78 -2.53 12.54 -7.24
C GLY A 78 -3.85 11.96 -6.68
N GLY A 79 -4.21 10.72 -7.03
CA GLY A 79 -5.44 10.09 -6.56
C GLY A 79 -5.41 9.67 -5.09
N GLY A 80 -6.50 9.09 -4.58
CA GLY A 80 -6.52 8.57 -3.21
C GLY A 80 -5.56 7.39 -2.99
N LEU A 81 -5.10 7.17 -1.74
CA LEU A 81 -4.15 6.11 -1.37
C LEU A 81 -4.52 4.74 -1.98
N ASN A 82 -5.78 4.34 -1.89
CA ASN A 82 -6.23 3.03 -2.40
C ASN A 82 -6.21 2.96 -3.93
N GLN A 83 -6.51 4.06 -4.62
CA GLN A 83 -6.43 4.14 -6.07
C GLN A 83 -4.99 4.00 -6.54
N VAL A 84 -4.07 4.78 -5.95
CA VAL A 84 -2.64 4.74 -6.30
C VAL A 84 -2.03 3.39 -5.95
N ARG A 85 -2.43 2.76 -4.84
CA ARG A 85 -2.01 1.39 -4.50
C ARG A 85 -2.48 0.35 -5.51
N ARG A 86 -3.73 0.44 -5.97
CA ARG A 86 -4.26 -0.47 -7.01
C ARG A 86 -3.50 -0.28 -8.31
N GLN A 87 -3.22 0.97 -8.69
CA GLN A 87 -2.42 1.30 -9.86
C GLN A 87 -0.99 0.74 -9.74
N LEU A 88 -0.30 0.97 -8.63
CA LEU A 88 1.05 0.42 -8.40
C LEU A 88 1.06 -1.10 -8.47
N ARG A 89 0.09 -1.76 -7.83
CA ARG A 89 -0.04 -3.22 -7.87
C ARG A 89 -0.25 -3.71 -9.31
N ARG A 90 -1.05 -3.00 -10.10
CA ARG A 90 -1.28 -3.33 -11.52
C ARG A 90 0.00 -3.18 -12.34
N ILE A 91 0.72 -2.07 -12.19
CA ILE A 91 2.01 -1.83 -12.87
C ILE A 91 3.01 -2.94 -12.56
N VAL A 92 3.12 -3.33 -11.29
CA VAL A 92 4.00 -4.45 -10.89
C VAL A 92 3.54 -5.77 -11.49
N ALA A 93 2.23 -6.06 -11.50
CA ALA A 93 1.70 -7.28 -12.11
C ALA A 93 1.93 -7.33 -13.63
N GLU A 94 1.99 -6.18 -14.29
CA GLU A 94 2.31 -6.03 -15.71
C GLU A 94 3.83 -6.07 -15.99
N GLY A 95 4.68 -6.25 -14.97
CA GLY A 95 6.14 -6.29 -15.13
C GLY A 95 6.79 -4.92 -15.34
N ARG A 96 6.05 -3.84 -15.11
CA ARG A 96 6.47 -2.45 -15.39
C ARG A 96 6.96 -1.71 -14.14
N ALA A 97 7.51 -2.44 -13.18
CA ALA A 97 7.94 -1.88 -11.90
C ALA A 97 9.04 -0.82 -12.06
N ASP A 98 9.90 -0.95 -13.08
CA ASP A 98 10.95 0.02 -13.41
C ASP A 98 10.40 1.39 -13.79
N GLU A 99 9.31 1.44 -14.56
CA GLU A 99 8.65 2.69 -14.92
C GLU A 99 8.13 3.42 -13.67
N ALA A 100 7.50 2.68 -12.74
CA ALA A 100 7.02 3.26 -11.49
C ALA A 100 8.17 3.76 -10.61
N ALA A 101 9.28 3.02 -10.53
CA ALA A 101 10.45 3.44 -9.77
C ALA A 101 11.06 4.73 -10.35
N ALA A 102 11.18 4.81 -11.68
CA ALA A 102 11.70 5.98 -12.39
C ALA A 102 10.82 7.22 -12.21
N ILE A 103 9.49 7.09 -12.37
CA ILE A 103 8.53 8.18 -12.14
C ILE A 103 8.67 8.73 -10.71
N VAL A 104 8.73 7.84 -9.72
CA VAL A 104 8.83 8.22 -8.31
C VAL A 104 10.19 8.86 -8.01
N ALA A 105 11.27 8.37 -8.61
CA ALA A 105 12.60 8.97 -8.47
C ALA A 105 12.63 10.39 -9.02
N ALA A 106 12.09 10.62 -10.22
CA ALA A 106 11.98 11.96 -10.81
C ALA A 106 11.10 12.90 -9.97
N ALA A 107 9.98 12.40 -9.42
CA ALA A 107 9.12 13.18 -8.54
C ALA A 107 9.80 13.53 -7.20
N LEU A 108 10.63 12.63 -6.66
CA LEU A 108 11.43 12.88 -5.46
C LEU A 108 12.53 13.92 -5.70
N GLU A 109 13.15 13.90 -6.88
CA GLU A 109 14.13 14.90 -7.28
C GLU A 109 13.48 16.29 -7.42
N ALA A 110 12.35 16.37 -8.14
CA ALA A 110 11.69 17.63 -8.43
C ALA A 110 11.01 18.27 -7.21
N THR A 111 10.39 17.47 -6.34
CA THR A 111 9.64 18.01 -5.19
C THR A 111 9.73 17.08 -3.98
N PRO A 112 10.91 17.01 -3.34
CA PRO A 112 11.08 16.18 -2.14
C PRO A 112 10.30 16.79 -0.98
N ARG A 113 9.51 15.95 -0.30
CA ARG A 113 8.97 16.29 1.02
C ARG A 113 10.14 16.43 1.98
N ARG A 114 9.98 17.27 3.01
CA ARG A 114 11.02 17.48 4.03
C ARG A 114 11.62 16.18 4.57
N ARG A 115 10.78 15.18 4.84
CA ARG A 115 11.18 13.87 5.36
C ARG A 115 11.86 12.96 4.33
N ASP A 116 11.73 13.23 3.04
CA ASP A 116 12.21 12.37 1.94
C ASP A 116 13.44 12.99 1.23
N ARG A 117 13.90 14.18 1.66
CA ARG A 117 15.03 14.93 1.07
C ARG A 117 16.35 14.17 1.01
N TYR A 118 16.55 13.15 1.85
CA TYR A 118 17.79 12.39 1.91
C TYR A 118 17.72 11.04 1.18
N VAL A 119 16.56 10.66 0.63
CA VAL A 119 16.37 9.41 -0.14
C VAL A 119 17.19 9.40 -1.42
N THR A 120 18.17 8.51 -1.55
CA THR A 120 19.04 8.37 -2.73
C THR A 120 18.59 7.27 -3.67
N ARG A 121 17.79 6.31 -3.19
CA ARG A 121 17.22 5.24 -4.01
C ARG A 121 15.76 4.99 -3.67
N VAL A 122 15.00 4.65 -4.70
CA VAL A 122 13.60 4.25 -4.62
C VAL A 122 13.51 2.77 -4.94
N HIS A 123 12.72 2.04 -4.17
CA HIS A 123 12.42 0.64 -4.39
C HIS A 123 10.90 0.46 -4.51
N VAL A 124 10.49 -0.35 -5.48
CA VAL A 124 9.11 -0.84 -5.57
C VAL A 124 9.07 -2.21 -4.93
N VAL A 125 8.38 -2.32 -3.79
CA VAL A 125 8.44 -3.50 -2.92
C VAL A 125 7.05 -4.08 -2.73
N THR A 126 6.94 -5.40 -2.69
CA THR A 126 5.75 -6.09 -2.18
C THR A 126 6.09 -6.81 -0.87
N GLY A 127 5.51 -6.33 0.22
CA GLY A 127 5.60 -6.95 1.53
C GLY A 127 4.43 -7.88 1.79
N ARG A 128 4.71 -9.03 2.41
CA ARG A 128 3.71 -9.98 2.89
C ARG A 128 3.62 -9.87 4.40
N TYR A 129 2.42 -9.63 4.90
CA TYR A 129 2.14 -9.40 6.32
C TYR A 129 1.28 -10.52 6.87
N ARG A 130 1.52 -10.88 8.13
CA ARG A 130 0.62 -11.72 8.93
C ARG A 130 -0.34 -10.79 9.65
N TYR A 131 -1.65 -10.96 9.46
CA TYR A 131 -2.60 -10.01 10.06
C TYR A 131 -2.58 -10.05 11.58
N GLY A 132 -2.47 -11.24 12.19
CA GLY A 132 -2.36 -11.37 13.65
C GLY A 132 -1.23 -10.50 14.20
N ASP A 133 -0.01 -10.72 13.70
CA ASP A 133 1.20 -10.00 14.11
C ASP A 133 1.08 -8.49 13.83
N PHE A 134 0.59 -8.13 12.65
CA PHE A 134 0.42 -6.73 12.24
C PHE A 134 -0.55 -5.95 13.13
N PHE A 135 -1.68 -6.54 13.50
CA PHE A 135 -2.65 -5.91 14.39
C PHE A 135 -2.24 -6.00 15.87
N ALA A 136 -1.38 -6.96 16.23
CA ALA A 136 -0.75 -7.05 17.55
C ALA A 136 0.42 -6.07 17.75
N GLY A 137 0.81 -5.30 16.72
CA GLY A 137 1.81 -4.24 16.81
C GLY A 137 3.11 -4.52 16.08
N GLN A 138 3.34 -5.75 15.60
CA GLN A 138 4.51 -6.07 14.78
C GLN A 138 4.27 -5.65 13.34
N ARG A 139 4.70 -4.43 13.01
CA ARG A 139 4.41 -3.78 11.73
C ARG A 139 5.32 -4.20 10.59
N ASP A 140 6.35 -4.99 10.86
CA ASP A 140 7.28 -5.45 9.83
C ASP A 140 6.65 -6.54 8.96
N PRO A 141 6.98 -6.57 7.66
CA PRO A 141 6.57 -7.64 6.77
C PRO A 141 7.26 -8.96 7.15
N ALA A 142 6.52 -10.07 7.06
CA ALA A 142 7.06 -11.41 7.21
C ALA A 142 8.00 -11.81 6.07
N SER A 143 7.84 -11.21 4.89
CA SER A 143 8.75 -11.34 3.75
C SER A 143 8.54 -10.18 2.78
N GLU A 144 9.59 -9.75 2.09
CA GLU A 144 9.53 -8.72 1.06
C GLU A 144 10.13 -9.20 -0.26
N VAL A 145 9.57 -8.69 -1.36
CA VAL A 145 10.13 -8.84 -2.70
C VAL A 145 10.33 -7.46 -3.29
N VAL A 146 11.56 -7.15 -3.68
CA VAL A 146 11.89 -5.93 -4.42
C VAL A 146 11.70 -6.22 -5.91
N HIS A 147 10.80 -5.48 -6.55
CA HIS A 147 10.50 -5.63 -7.99
C HIS A 147 11.39 -4.75 -8.86
N SER A 148 11.76 -3.58 -8.35
CA SER A 148 12.59 -2.62 -9.07
C SER A 148 13.28 -1.67 -8.09
N THR A 149 14.42 -1.11 -8.53
CA THR A 149 15.14 -0.05 -7.85
C THR A 149 15.57 1.04 -8.85
N ALA A 150 15.34 2.30 -8.50
CA ALA A 150 15.82 3.46 -9.26
C ALA A 150 16.64 4.39 -8.36
N ALA A 151 17.71 4.95 -8.91
CA ALA A 151 18.47 6.00 -8.23
C ALA A 151 17.73 7.34 -8.34
N VAL A 152 17.80 8.14 -7.27
CA VAL A 152 17.36 9.53 -7.27
C VAL A 152 18.60 10.36 -7.55
N ASP A 153 18.68 10.96 -8.74
CA ASP A 153 19.78 11.86 -9.04
C ASP A 153 19.62 13.13 -8.19
N LYS A 154 20.66 13.47 -7.44
CA LYS A 154 20.69 14.63 -6.54
C LYS A 154 21.91 15.48 -6.83
N ARG A 155 22.04 15.94 -8.07
CA ARG A 155 23.11 16.87 -8.48
C ARG A 155 23.07 18.25 -7.81
N GLY A 156 22.40 18.42 -6.66
CA GLY A 156 22.36 19.69 -5.93
C GLY A 156 22.16 19.63 -4.42
N THR A 157 22.22 18.46 -3.76
CA THR A 157 22.04 18.42 -2.29
C THR A 157 22.84 17.29 -1.66
N LEU A 158 24.17 17.44 -1.65
CA LEU A 158 25.02 16.70 -0.72
C LEU A 158 24.86 17.30 0.69
N PRO A 159 24.77 16.49 1.76
CA PRO A 159 24.80 16.98 3.13
C PRO A 159 26.15 17.66 3.42
N ARG A 160 26.13 18.91 3.91
CA ARG A 160 27.30 19.68 4.37
C ARG A 160 28.10 19.05 5.52
N SER A 161 27.78 17.83 5.94
CA SER A 161 28.43 17.15 7.07
C SER A 161 29.70 16.39 6.72
N LEU A 162 30.10 16.32 5.44
CA LEU A 162 31.35 15.66 5.02
C LEU A 162 32.46 16.62 4.56
N ASP A 163 32.18 17.92 4.42
CA ASP A 163 33.20 18.93 4.03
C ASP A 163 34.14 19.33 5.19
N ARG A 164 33.89 18.89 6.42
CA ARG A 164 34.70 19.29 7.58
C ARG A 164 35.93 18.41 7.83
N GLN A 165 36.14 17.32 7.09
CA GLN A 165 37.29 16.43 7.29
C GLN A 165 38.34 16.45 6.18
N GLN A 166 38.22 17.32 5.17
CA GLN A 166 39.20 17.42 4.07
C GLN A 166 39.92 18.78 3.98
N HIS A 167 39.87 19.61 5.02
CA HIS A 167 40.60 20.89 5.07
C HIS A 167 41.78 20.93 6.07
N ASP A 168 42.11 19.82 6.72
CA ASP A 168 43.24 19.78 7.69
C ASP A 168 44.52 19.07 7.18
N GLU A 169 44.61 18.70 5.90
CA GLU A 169 45.87 18.23 5.32
C GLU A 169 46.18 18.96 4.01
N ALA A 170 46.67 20.20 4.14
CA ALA A 170 47.52 20.83 3.13
C ALA A 170 48.99 20.59 3.49
N PRO A 171 49.86 20.29 2.51
CA PRO A 171 51.23 19.88 2.76
C PRO A 171 52.10 21.05 3.21
N ALA A 172 52.85 20.85 4.29
CA ALA A 172 54.02 21.65 4.59
C ALA A 172 55.06 21.37 3.50
N ASN A 173 55.25 22.33 2.58
CA ASN A 173 56.41 22.33 1.70
C ASN A 173 57.21 23.63 1.85
N GLU A 174 58.51 23.40 1.79
CA GLU A 174 59.70 24.19 2.07
C GLU A 174 59.77 25.55 1.35
N GLY A 175 60.57 26.45 1.94
CA GLY A 175 61.27 27.47 1.16
C GLY A 175 61.18 28.90 1.69
N MET A 176 61.90 29.22 2.77
CA MET A 176 62.23 30.61 3.10
C MET A 176 63.71 30.75 3.48
N GLN A 177 64.53 31.02 2.48
CA GLN A 177 65.71 31.89 2.50
C GLN A 177 65.75 32.57 1.12
N PRO A 178 66.17 33.85 0.98
CA PRO A 178 67.34 34.43 1.67
C PRO A 178 67.15 35.89 2.15
N SER A 179 68.15 36.38 2.92
CA SER A 179 68.79 37.70 2.82
C SER A 179 69.41 38.09 4.17
N GLY A 180 70.75 38.12 4.22
CA GLY A 180 71.55 38.56 5.37
C GLY A 180 72.91 37.89 5.39
#